data_AF-A0A3D4FFU1-F1
#
_entry.id   AF-A0A3D4FFU1-F1
#
_cell.length_a   1.000
_cell.length_b   1.000
_cell.length_c   1.000
_cell.angle_alpha   90.00
_cell.angle_beta   90.00
_cell.angle_gamma   90.00
#
_symmetry.space_group_name_H-M   'P 1'
#
loop_
_entity.id
_entity.type
_entity.pdbx_description
1 polymer ?
#
loop_
_entity_poly.entity_id
_entity_poly.type
_entity_poly.pdbx_seq_one_letter_code
_entity_poly.pdbx_strand_id
1 'polypeptide(L)'
;MVNNKKVKILAALTIGTLISTTLLNGVSVYANNIEGKTTSVITNRLPADNKGDRYDTAIAISKNGWANGSNTIVLVTGADYPDALSATPLAKKYDAPILLTKTNEIPTNVLDEIKRLKANKIIIVGGNGVITDKVEKELKSVVKNVERVKGEDRYDTAVNVAKILGVENGVAVAYGLNYSDALSIAPLAAGLSMPILLTKTNEMDEKVQELVKDKNIPVSYIVGGEGVISNSVMNGFKNPKRISGVNRYETNVEILKYFSSKLNYDKTYVATGMNYPDALAGSALAAKTNSPLILTNNSVIEKPTLEHAKFQMSKEIYALGGSSIVGDNVLQQLKTDMGYGNISHIDTQTVEAKHKSAFELPKTVVATLEDGRKKEVTVKWTNSTADTSVVGVKSYEGLVMDKTVVLNVKVVPCLEKVNDLTAVIGRGDKYTFPTTVQGIMSDGTTKDFKVNWDNTYINSNTLGNYNFTGIVEGENKQVKLTVTVKEVFKVIDIR
;
A
#
# COMPACT_ATOMS: atom_id res chain seq x y z
N MET A 1 11.03 36.30 76.18
CA MET A 1 9.99 35.69 75.33
C MET A 1 10.44 35.82 73.89
N VAL A 2 10.45 34.68 73.18
CA VAL A 2 10.75 34.47 71.75
C VAL A 2 12.06 35.10 71.26
N ASN A 3 13.20 34.51 71.64
CA ASN A 3 14.03 33.61 70.82
C ASN A 3 14.43 34.20 69.45
N ASN A 4 15.61 34.82 69.33
CA ASN A 4 16.94 34.19 69.16
C ASN A 4 17.05 33.46 67.80
N LYS A 5 18.10 33.61 66.99
CA LYS A 5 19.50 33.85 67.38
C LYS A 5 20.35 34.16 66.14
N LYS A 6 21.16 35.20 66.29
CA LYS A 6 22.63 35.22 66.08
C LYS A 6 23.19 34.75 64.74
N VAL A 7 23.44 35.77 63.93
CA VAL A 7 24.72 36.11 63.29
C VAL A 7 25.95 35.46 63.95
N LYS A 8 26.77 34.77 63.15
CA LYS A 8 28.24 34.80 63.22
C LYS A 8 28.85 34.70 61.82
N ILE A 9 29.69 35.67 61.51
CA ILE A 9 30.47 35.92 60.29
C ILE A 9 31.90 35.35 60.55
N LEU A 10 32.51 34.57 59.66
CA LEU A 10 33.61 34.86 58.69
C LEU A 10 34.15 33.47 58.26
N ALA A 11 34.70 33.12 57.09
CA ALA A 11 35.18 33.76 55.85
C ALA A 11 35.14 32.63 54.75
N ALA A 12 35.36 32.77 53.44
CA ALA A 12 36.00 33.79 52.62
C ALA A 12 35.70 33.55 51.11
N LEU A 13 35.92 34.61 50.31
CA LEU A 13 36.24 34.69 48.87
C LEU A 13 35.17 34.45 47.76
N THR A 14 34.80 35.58 47.13
CA THR A 14 34.74 35.91 45.66
C THR A 14 34.37 34.80 44.66
N ILE A 15 33.51 34.96 43.64
CA ILE A 15 32.74 36.03 42.99
C ILE A 15 31.54 35.33 42.34
N GLY A 16 30.34 35.91 42.39
CA GLY A 16 29.16 35.37 41.72
C GLY A 16 27.97 36.34 41.75
N THR A 17 27.57 36.76 40.55
CA THR A 17 26.39 37.54 40.13
C THR A 17 25.14 37.47 41.02
N LEU A 18 24.38 38.59 41.12
CA LEU A 18 22.92 38.52 41.22
C LEU A 18 22.17 39.83 40.84
N ILE A 19 21.34 39.71 39.80
CA ILE A 19 19.99 40.25 39.52
C ILE A 19 19.64 41.69 39.93
N SER A 20 19.20 42.49 38.94
CA SER A 20 18.29 43.61 39.17
C SER A 20 16.92 43.33 38.53
N THR A 21 15.86 43.61 39.28
CA THR A 21 14.47 43.69 38.83
C THR A 21 14.12 45.15 38.58
N THR A 22 13.52 45.46 37.44
CA THR A 22 12.71 46.67 37.23
C THR A 22 11.51 46.37 36.34
N LEU A 23 10.38 46.96 36.71
CA LEU A 23 9.04 46.80 36.15
C LEU A 23 8.78 47.73 34.95
N LEU A 24 7.85 47.28 34.09
CA LEU A 24 6.92 48.02 33.22
C LEU A 24 7.48 48.79 31.99
N ASN A 25 7.21 48.25 30.79
CA ASN A 25 6.22 48.84 29.88
C ASN A 25 5.88 47.89 28.71
N GLY A 26 4.59 47.81 28.42
CA GLY A 26 3.98 46.78 27.58
C GLY A 26 4.42 46.77 26.12
N VAL A 27 4.59 45.56 25.62
CA VAL A 27 4.21 45.19 24.26
C VAL A 27 3.38 43.93 24.41
N SER A 28 2.06 44.08 24.29
CA SER A 28 1.17 42.97 24.00
C SER A 28 1.61 42.40 22.66
N VAL A 29 2.40 41.33 22.69
CA VAL A 29 2.50 40.44 21.54
C VAL A 29 1.13 39.79 21.45
N TYR A 30 0.30 40.33 20.58
CA TYR A 30 -0.84 39.61 20.04
C TYR A 30 -0.26 38.35 19.41
N ALA A 31 -0.29 37.25 20.17
CA ALA A 31 -0.29 35.93 19.59
C ALA A 31 -1.53 35.92 18.71
N ASN A 32 -1.35 36.16 17.42
CA ASN A 32 -2.36 35.80 16.44
C ASN A 32 -2.53 34.29 16.60
N ASN A 33 -3.55 33.91 17.35
CA ASN A 33 -4.17 32.61 17.26
C ASN A 33 -4.65 32.48 15.82
N ILE A 34 -3.76 32.05 14.93
CA ILE A 34 -4.17 31.28 13.78
C ILE A 34 -4.61 29.94 14.40
N GLU A 35 -5.86 29.89 14.86
CA GLU A 35 -6.61 28.64 14.96
C GLU A 35 -6.83 28.11 13.52
N GLY A 36 -5.73 27.81 12.84
CA GLY A 36 -5.73 26.84 11.77
C GLY A 36 -6.00 25.53 12.46
N LYS A 37 -7.25 25.08 12.37
CA LYS A 37 -7.73 23.80 12.90
C LYS A 37 -6.82 22.71 12.33
N THR A 38 -5.76 22.34 13.06
CA THR A 38 -4.80 21.34 12.61
C THR A 38 -5.55 20.03 12.60
N THR A 39 -5.96 19.58 11.41
CA THR A 39 -6.60 18.27 11.22
C THR A 39 -5.54 17.21 11.46
N SER A 40 -5.31 16.84 12.73
CA SER A 40 -4.43 15.75 13.10
C SER A 40 -5.16 14.42 13.00
N VAL A 41 -4.45 13.36 12.62
CA VAL A 41 -4.97 11.98 12.70
C VAL A 41 -5.52 11.69 14.08
N ILE A 42 -6.73 11.13 14.12
CA ILE A 42 -7.34 10.61 15.34
C ILE A 42 -6.91 9.15 15.50
N THR A 43 -6.28 8.83 16.62
CA THR A 43 -5.98 7.44 16.98
C THR A 43 -6.99 6.96 18.02
N ASN A 44 -7.61 5.83 17.76
CA ASN A 44 -8.56 5.17 18.66
C ASN A 44 -8.06 3.76 18.99
N ARG A 45 -8.54 3.23 20.12
CA ARG A 45 -8.30 1.84 20.52
C ARG A 45 -9.64 1.18 20.81
N LEU A 46 -9.77 -0.08 20.40
CA LEU A 46 -10.92 -0.92 20.69
C LEU A 46 -10.40 -2.18 21.40
N PRO A 47 -10.58 -2.32 22.73
CA PRO A 47 -11.37 -1.46 23.63
C PRO A 47 -10.65 -0.19 24.08
N ALA A 48 -11.42 0.89 24.29
CA ALA A 48 -10.87 2.24 24.57
C ALA A 48 -10.23 2.37 25.96
N ASP A 49 -10.65 1.57 26.92
CA ASP A 49 -10.09 1.51 28.28
C ASP A 49 -8.79 0.69 28.35
N ASN A 50 -8.36 0.13 27.22
CA ASN A 50 -7.15 -0.67 27.07
C ASN A 50 -7.15 -1.97 27.91
N LYS A 51 -8.33 -2.43 28.35
CA LYS A 51 -8.50 -3.60 29.23
C LYS A 51 -9.40 -4.64 28.59
N GLY A 52 -9.39 -5.83 29.17
CA GLY A 52 -10.23 -6.94 28.74
C GLY A 52 -9.50 -7.90 27.81
N ASP A 53 -10.26 -8.83 27.26
CA ASP A 53 -9.76 -9.89 26.41
C ASP A 53 -10.34 -9.80 24.98
N ARG A 54 -10.22 -10.90 24.23
CA ARG A 54 -10.74 -11.00 22.85
C ARG A 54 -12.27 -10.79 22.78
N TYR A 55 -13.01 -11.20 23.80
CA TYR A 55 -14.47 -11.04 23.85
C TYR A 55 -14.80 -9.55 24.05
N ASP A 56 -14.10 -8.88 24.97
CA ASP A 56 -14.26 -7.43 25.19
C ASP A 56 -13.87 -6.61 23.94
N THR A 57 -12.81 -7.03 23.24
CA THR A 57 -12.38 -6.41 21.98
C THR A 57 -13.45 -6.54 20.90
N ALA A 58 -14.02 -7.73 20.70
CA ALA A 58 -15.13 -7.93 19.76
C ALA A 58 -16.37 -7.10 20.13
N ILE A 59 -16.69 -6.95 21.42
CA ILE A 59 -17.78 -6.09 21.90
C ILE A 59 -17.49 -4.61 21.62
N ALA A 60 -16.26 -4.13 21.83
CA ALA A 60 -15.87 -2.76 21.54
C ALA A 60 -15.96 -2.45 20.03
N ILE A 61 -15.54 -3.40 19.19
CA ILE A 61 -15.69 -3.34 17.74
C ILE A 61 -17.16 -3.28 17.34
N SER A 62 -18.00 -4.12 17.96
CA SER A 62 -19.45 -4.11 17.76
C SER A 62 -20.07 -2.75 18.11
N LYS A 63 -19.74 -2.18 19.28
CA LYS A 63 -20.21 -0.86 19.70
C LYS A 63 -19.78 0.26 18.75
N ASN A 64 -18.58 0.16 18.18
CA ASN A 64 -18.07 1.15 17.23
C ASN A 64 -18.79 1.08 15.87
N GLY A 65 -18.96 -0.12 15.31
CA GLY A 65 -19.57 -0.30 13.97
C GLY A 65 -21.10 -0.36 13.94
N TRP A 66 -21.71 -0.72 15.06
CA TRP A 66 -23.15 -0.99 15.20
C TRP A 66 -23.70 -0.34 16.47
N ALA A 67 -23.38 0.94 16.66
CA ALA A 67 -23.84 1.74 17.80
C ALA A 67 -25.37 1.73 17.94
N ASN A 68 -26.10 1.75 16.81
CA ASN A 68 -27.56 1.80 16.76
C ASN A 68 -28.23 0.40 16.76
N GLY A 69 -27.45 -0.67 16.92
CA GLY A 69 -27.93 -2.06 16.88
C GLY A 69 -27.62 -2.77 15.57
N SER A 70 -27.93 -4.07 15.54
CA SER A 70 -27.79 -4.93 14.37
C SER A 70 -28.86 -6.02 14.39
N ASN A 71 -29.58 -6.19 13.29
CA ASN A 71 -30.61 -7.24 13.20
C ASN A 71 -30.00 -8.65 13.25
N THR A 72 -28.79 -8.82 12.74
CA THR A 72 -28.06 -10.09 12.68
C THR A 72 -26.73 -9.99 13.39
N ILE A 73 -26.30 -11.08 14.03
CA ILE A 73 -24.97 -11.24 14.60
C ILE A 73 -24.36 -12.49 13.98
N VAL A 74 -23.09 -12.42 13.60
CA VAL A 74 -22.31 -13.62 13.31
C VAL A 74 -21.54 -13.99 14.58
N LEU A 75 -21.74 -15.20 15.08
CA LEU A 75 -21.08 -15.69 16.28
C LEU A 75 -20.08 -16.78 15.91
N VAL A 76 -18.84 -16.61 16.34
CA VAL A 76 -17.76 -17.58 16.10
C VAL A 76 -17.06 -17.95 17.41
N THR A 77 -16.25 -19.00 17.39
CA THR A 77 -15.44 -19.36 18.55
C THR A 77 -14.32 -18.34 18.76
N GLY A 78 -14.10 -17.97 20.02
CA GLY A 78 -12.94 -17.21 20.46
C GLY A 78 -11.83 -18.13 20.97
N ALA A 79 -12.01 -19.45 20.99
CA ALA A 79 -11.02 -20.39 21.51
C ALA A 79 -10.22 -21.10 20.40
N ASP A 80 -10.79 -21.21 19.20
CA ASP A 80 -10.16 -21.77 18.01
C ASP A 80 -10.49 -20.90 16.78
N TYR A 81 -9.77 -21.06 15.66
CA TYR A 81 -9.85 -20.16 14.50
C TYR A 81 -10.39 -20.75 13.19
N PRO A 82 -10.22 -22.04 12.84
CA PRO A 82 -10.33 -22.50 11.46
C PRO A 82 -11.66 -22.18 10.78
N ASP A 83 -12.77 -22.54 11.43
CA ASP A 83 -14.13 -22.31 10.95
C ASP A 83 -14.44 -20.80 10.82
N ALA A 84 -13.86 -20.03 11.74
CA ALA A 84 -14.12 -18.60 11.90
C ALA A 84 -13.50 -17.76 10.77
N LEU A 85 -12.46 -18.24 10.09
CA LEU A 85 -11.76 -17.51 9.02
C LEU A 85 -12.64 -17.16 7.81
N SER A 86 -13.72 -17.92 7.60
CA SER A 86 -14.66 -17.71 6.51
C SER A 86 -15.80 -16.74 6.87
N ALA A 87 -15.88 -16.29 8.12
CA ALA A 87 -17.05 -15.59 8.64
C ALA A 87 -17.18 -14.12 8.20
N THR A 88 -16.08 -13.44 7.86
CA THR A 88 -16.10 -11.99 7.57
C THR A 88 -16.97 -11.62 6.35
N PRO A 89 -16.87 -12.30 5.20
CA PRO A 89 -17.78 -12.03 4.09
C PRO A 89 -19.25 -12.29 4.44
N LEU A 90 -19.53 -13.31 5.25
CA LEU A 90 -20.89 -13.58 5.74
C LEU A 90 -21.40 -12.46 6.64
N ALA A 91 -20.57 -11.97 7.56
CA ALA A 91 -20.89 -10.84 8.43
C ALA A 91 -21.20 -9.58 7.61
N LYS A 92 -20.40 -9.29 6.58
CA LYS A 92 -20.65 -8.16 5.67
C LYS A 92 -21.95 -8.31 4.88
N LYS A 93 -22.30 -9.50 4.39
CA LYS A 93 -23.57 -9.76 3.69
C LYS A 93 -24.79 -9.39 4.54
N TYR A 94 -24.73 -9.60 5.85
CA TYR A 94 -25.83 -9.29 6.77
C TYR A 94 -25.69 -7.94 7.50
N ASP A 95 -24.69 -7.14 7.13
CA ASP A 95 -24.27 -5.95 7.89
C ASP A 95 -24.20 -6.21 9.40
N ALA A 96 -23.52 -7.29 9.79
CA ALA A 96 -23.52 -7.83 11.16
C ALA A 96 -22.14 -7.73 11.82
N PRO A 97 -22.06 -7.46 13.14
CA PRO A 97 -20.83 -7.65 13.89
C PRO A 97 -20.47 -9.13 14.01
N ILE A 98 -19.18 -9.41 14.13
CA ILE A 98 -18.68 -10.70 14.59
C ILE A 98 -18.45 -10.62 16.09
N LEU A 99 -19.20 -11.45 16.84
CA LEU A 99 -18.96 -11.66 18.27
C LEU A 99 -18.31 -13.03 18.49
N LEU A 100 -17.66 -13.17 19.64
CA LEU A 100 -16.92 -14.37 20.02
C LEU A 100 -17.59 -15.08 21.18
N THR A 101 -17.49 -16.41 21.24
CA THR A 101 -17.93 -17.23 22.39
C THR A 101 -16.85 -18.24 22.80
N LYS A 102 -16.88 -18.74 24.03
CA LYS A 102 -16.09 -19.92 24.40
C LYS A 102 -16.79 -21.18 23.88
N THR A 103 -16.10 -22.31 23.89
CA THR A 103 -16.62 -23.59 23.38
C THR A 103 -17.88 -24.08 24.08
N ASN A 104 -17.93 -23.96 25.42
CA ASN A 104 -18.96 -24.57 26.28
C ASN A 104 -19.79 -23.56 27.08
N GLU A 105 -19.56 -22.26 26.84
CA GLU A 105 -20.15 -21.16 27.60
C GLU A 105 -20.13 -19.90 26.74
N ILE A 106 -21.23 -19.15 26.72
CA ILE A 106 -21.22 -17.80 26.19
C ILE A 106 -20.92 -16.81 27.33
N PRO A 107 -19.88 -15.97 27.20
CA PRO A 107 -19.58 -14.97 28.22
C PRO A 107 -20.76 -14.01 28.45
N THR A 108 -20.99 -13.62 29.71
CA THR A 108 -22.11 -12.73 30.08
C THR A 108 -22.05 -11.38 29.36
N ASN A 109 -20.86 -10.79 29.22
CA ASN A 109 -20.65 -9.54 28.47
C ASN A 109 -21.05 -9.68 26.98
N VAL A 110 -20.87 -10.86 26.38
CA VAL A 110 -21.29 -11.13 25.00
C VAL A 110 -22.82 -11.24 24.91
N LEU A 111 -23.47 -11.90 25.88
CA LEU A 111 -24.94 -11.92 25.97
C LEU A 111 -25.53 -10.52 26.13
N ASP A 112 -24.89 -9.66 26.93
CA ASP A 112 -25.35 -8.28 27.10
C ASP A 112 -25.17 -7.45 25.83
N GLU A 113 -24.09 -7.69 25.08
CA GLU A 113 -23.91 -7.07 23.76
C GLU A 113 -24.95 -7.55 22.74
N ILE A 114 -25.29 -8.85 22.73
CA ILE A 114 -26.39 -9.39 21.90
C ILE A 114 -27.71 -8.65 22.20
N LYS A 115 -28.02 -8.45 23.48
CA LYS A 115 -29.22 -7.69 23.90
C LYS A 115 -29.13 -6.21 23.50
N ARG A 116 -27.98 -5.55 23.68
CA ARG A 116 -27.75 -4.16 23.28
C ARG A 116 -27.99 -3.97 21.78
N LEU A 117 -27.52 -4.92 20.98
CA LEU A 117 -27.68 -4.91 19.53
C LEU A 117 -29.14 -5.11 19.09
N LYS A 118 -30.00 -5.63 19.97
CA LYS A 118 -31.40 -5.99 19.67
C LYS A 118 -31.50 -6.96 18.49
N ALA A 119 -30.59 -7.94 18.45
CA ALA A 119 -30.52 -8.89 17.35
C ALA A 119 -31.72 -9.84 17.33
N ASN A 120 -32.30 -10.03 16.15
CA ASN A 120 -33.37 -11.02 15.92
C ASN A 120 -32.82 -12.34 15.36
N LYS A 121 -31.60 -12.31 14.80
CA LYS A 121 -30.94 -13.45 14.19
C LYS A 121 -29.50 -13.58 14.68
N ILE A 122 -29.10 -14.79 15.04
CA ILE A 122 -27.70 -15.16 15.24
C ILE A 122 -27.34 -16.25 14.24
N ILE A 123 -26.23 -16.06 13.54
CA ILE A 123 -25.63 -17.06 12.67
C ILE A 123 -24.35 -17.56 13.35
N ILE A 124 -24.39 -18.76 13.88
CA ILE A 124 -23.22 -19.44 14.43
C ILE A 124 -22.39 -19.98 13.25
N VAL A 125 -21.12 -19.60 13.14
CA VAL A 125 -20.20 -20.22 12.17
C VAL A 125 -19.24 -21.12 12.93
N GLY A 126 -19.37 -22.42 12.70
CA GLY A 126 -18.52 -23.45 13.28
C GLY A 126 -19.29 -24.65 13.83
N GLY A 127 -18.61 -25.79 13.83
CA GLY A 127 -19.15 -27.06 14.29
C GLY A 127 -19.36 -27.16 15.81
N ASN A 128 -20.00 -28.25 16.22
CA ASN A 128 -20.29 -28.55 17.63
C ASN A 128 -19.02 -28.73 18.49
N GLY A 129 -17.90 -29.12 17.86
CA GLY A 129 -16.60 -29.28 18.54
C GLY A 129 -15.98 -27.95 18.99
N VAL A 130 -16.32 -26.84 18.33
CA VAL A 130 -15.79 -25.50 18.67
C VAL A 130 -16.82 -24.58 19.32
N ILE A 131 -18.12 -24.83 19.10
CA ILE A 131 -19.24 -24.15 19.79
C ILE A 131 -20.33 -25.19 20.05
N THR A 132 -20.47 -25.62 21.29
CA THR A 132 -21.38 -26.71 21.66
C THR A 132 -22.86 -26.36 21.54
N ASP A 133 -23.71 -27.39 21.53
CA ASP A 133 -25.18 -27.23 21.57
C ASP A 133 -25.67 -26.53 22.82
N LYS A 134 -24.90 -26.58 23.92
CA LYS A 134 -25.22 -25.84 25.14
C LYS A 134 -25.25 -24.33 24.86
N VAL A 135 -24.22 -23.81 24.19
CA VAL A 135 -24.16 -22.39 23.80
C VAL A 135 -25.31 -22.06 22.85
N GLU A 136 -25.57 -22.90 21.86
CA GLU A 136 -26.68 -22.68 20.92
C GLU A 136 -28.05 -22.66 21.62
N LYS A 137 -28.28 -23.56 22.58
CA LYS A 137 -29.51 -23.59 23.38
C LYS A 137 -29.68 -22.34 24.23
N GLU A 138 -28.59 -21.86 24.82
CA GLU A 138 -28.58 -20.61 25.58
C GLU A 138 -28.93 -19.41 24.68
N LEU A 139 -28.35 -19.34 23.47
CA LEU A 139 -28.67 -18.31 22.48
C LEU A 139 -30.13 -18.35 22.02
N LYS A 140 -30.69 -19.54 21.82
CA LYS A 140 -32.11 -19.74 21.45
C LYS A 140 -33.07 -19.26 22.54
N SER A 141 -32.62 -19.13 23.79
CA SER A 141 -33.44 -18.57 24.87
C SER A 141 -33.50 -17.04 24.87
N VAL A 142 -32.55 -16.37 24.20
CA VAL A 142 -32.45 -14.89 24.16
C VAL A 142 -32.73 -14.29 22.78
N VAL A 143 -32.55 -15.06 21.70
CA VAL A 143 -32.77 -14.63 20.32
C VAL A 143 -33.67 -15.60 19.57
N LYS A 144 -34.58 -15.04 18.77
CA LYS A 144 -35.68 -15.77 18.12
C LYS A 144 -35.21 -16.73 17.02
N ASN A 145 -34.25 -16.32 16.20
CA ASN A 145 -33.70 -17.14 15.13
C ASN A 145 -32.20 -17.39 15.36
N VAL A 146 -31.84 -18.66 15.58
CA VAL A 146 -30.44 -19.08 15.71
C VAL A 146 -30.18 -20.15 14.66
N GLU A 147 -29.34 -19.82 13.69
CA GLU A 147 -28.90 -20.70 12.61
C GLU A 147 -27.43 -21.07 12.82
N ARG A 148 -27.04 -22.26 12.35
CA ARG A 148 -25.65 -22.69 12.38
C ARG A 148 -25.17 -23.05 10.99
N VAL A 149 -24.07 -22.43 10.58
CA VAL A 149 -23.30 -22.78 9.39
C VAL A 149 -22.08 -23.56 9.84
N LYS A 150 -22.01 -24.84 9.48
CA LYS A 150 -20.91 -25.74 9.81
C LYS A 150 -20.68 -26.71 8.67
N GLY A 151 -19.51 -27.31 8.64
CA GLY A 151 -19.21 -28.50 7.86
C GLY A 151 -18.61 -29.60 8.75
N GLU A 152 -18.14 -30.66 8.12
CA GLU A 152 -17.38 -31.73 8.80
C GLU A 152 -16.04 -31.22 9.33
N ASP A 153 -15.46 -30.23 8.65
CA ASP A 153 -14.22 -29.55 9.04
C ASP A 153 -14.22 -28.08 8.58
N ARG A 154 -13.03 -27.45 8.67
CA ARG A 154 -12.80 -26.04 8.29
C ARG A 154 -13.03 -25.78 6.80
N TYR A 155 -12.75 -26.76 5.95
CA TYR A 155 -12.86 -26.64 4.50
C TYR A 155 -14.34 -26.69 4.10
N ASP A 156 -15.07 -27.67 4.62
CA ASP A 156 -16.52 -27.79 4.38
C ASP A 156 -17.31 -26.64 5.04
N THR A 157 -16.91 -26.16 6.22
CA THR A 157 -17.50 -24.94 6.81
C THR A 157 -17.35 -23.73 5.89
N ALA A 158 -16.16 -23.52 5.33
CA ALA A 158 -15.91 -22.44 4.37
C ALA A 158 -16.75 -22.61 3.08
N VAL A 159 -16.91 -23.84 2.59
CA VAL A 159 -17.79 -24.16 1.45
C VAL A 159 -19.25 -23.85 1.76
N ASN A 160 -19.74 -24.17 2.95
CA ASN A 160 -21.11 -23.88 3.35
C ASN A 160 -21.38 -22.39 3.52
N VAL A 161 -20.38 -21.61 3.98
CA VAL A 161 -20.43 -20.15 3.93
C VAL A 161 -20.45 -19.65 2.48
N ALA A 162 -19.64 -20.21 1.59
CA ALA A 162 -19.61 -19.86 0.18
C ALA A 162 -20.92 -20.14 -0.55
N LYS A 163 -21.61 -21.24 -0.23
CA LYS A 163 -22.96 -21.54 -0.77
C LYS A 163 -23.99 -20.47 -0.41
N ILE A 164 -23.87 -19.85 0.77
CA ILE A 164 -24.75 -18.75 1.17
C ILE A 164 -24.40 -17.47 0.41
N LEU A 165 -23.13 -17.18 0.22
CA LEU A 165 -22.66 -15.93 -0.40
C LEU A 165 -22.84 -15.93 -1.92
N GLY A 166 -22.58 -17.06 -2.57
CA GLY A 166 -22.34 -17.13 -4.00
C GLY A 166 -20.86 -17.02 -4.35
N VAL A 167 -20.49 -17.31 -5.59
CA VAL A 167 -19.11 -17.26 -6.12
C VAL A 167 -18.99 -16.39 -7.38
N GLU A 168 -20.05 -15.68 -7.73
CA GLU A 168 -20.21 -14.92 -8.98
C GLU A 168 -19.26 -13.71 -9.04
N ASN A 169 -18.82 -13.19 -7.87
CA ASN A 169 -17.84 -12.10 -7.78
C ASN A 169 -16.38 -12.60 -7.70
N GLY A 170 -16.16 -13.91 -7.81
CA GLY A 170 -14.88 -14.54 -7.54
C GLY A 170 -14.77 -15.10 -6.13
N VAL A 171 -13.63 -15.72 -5.83
CA VAL A 171 -13.34 -16.31 -4.51
C VAL A 171 -11.95 -15.91 -4.05
N ALA A 172 -11.77 -15.79 -2.72
CA ALA A 172 -10.46 -15.79 -2.10
C ALA A 172 -10.15 -17.20 -1.58
N VAL A 173 -8.91 -17.66 -1.73
CA VAL A 173 -8.45 -18.97 -1.29
C VAL A 173 -7.25 -18.76 -0.39
N ALA A 174 -7.29 -19.28 0.84
CA ALA A 174 -6.20 -19.19 1.79
C ALA A 174 -5.81 -20.57 2.33
N TYR A 175 -4.62 -20.66 2.93
CA TYR A 175 -4.16 -21.87 3.58
C TYR A 175 -4.95 -22.13 4.86
N GLY A 176 -5.53 -23.33 4.98
CA GLY A 176 -6.46 -23.65 6.07
C GLY A 176 -5.80 -23.95 7.41
N LEU A 177 -4.51 -24.27 7.47
CA LEU A 177 -3.82 -24.64 8.72
C LEU A 177 -3.06 -23.47 9.37
N ASN A 178 -3.32 -22.24 8.92
CA ASN A 178 -2.90 -21.00 9.55
C ASN A 178 -3.95 -19.91 9.25
N TYR A 179 -3.88 -18.76 9.93
CA TYR A 179 -4.92 -17.72 9.86
C TYR A 179 -4.48 -16.44 9.14
N SER A 180 -3.18 -16.13 9.12
CA SER A 180 -2.71 -14.79 8.73
C SER A 180 -3.10 -14.35 7.32
N ASP A 181 -3.04 -15.26 6.36
CA ASP A 181 -3.34 -14.97 4.95
C ASP A 181 -4.85 -14.75 4.76
N ALA A 182 -5.67 -15.58 5.40
CA ALA A 182 -7.13 -15.42 5.40
C ALA A 182 -7.57 -14.11 6.07
N LEU A 183 -7.00 -13.78 7.24
CA LEU A 183 -7.30 -12.52 7.94
C LEU A 183 -6.88 -11.29 7.14
N SER A 184 -5.76 -11.39 6.41
CA SER A 184 -5.26 -10.28 5.59
C SER A 184 -6.18 -9.93 4.42
N ILE A 185 -6.80 -10.94 3.79
CA ILE A 185 -7.74 -10.72 2.68
C ILE A 185 -9.18 -10.48 3.17
N ALA A 186 -9.51 -10.83 4.41
CA ALA A 186 -10.89 -10.87 4.91
C ALA A 186 -11.71 -9.58 4.70
N PRO A 187 -11.22 -8.37 5.02
CA PRO A 187 -11.99 -7.14 4.79
C PRO A 187 -12.28 -6.89 3.31
N LEU A 188 -11.31 -7.22 2.43
CA LEU A 188 -11.39 -7.03 0.99
C LEU A 188 -12.31 -8.06 0.33
N ALA A 189 -12.18 -9.34 0.69
CA ALA A 189 -13.08 -10.39 0.25
C ALA A 189 -14.52 -10.05 0.64
N ALA A 190 -14.73 -9.58 1.87
CA ALA A 190 -16.04 -9.14 2.34
C ALA A 190 -16.57 -7.93 1.56
N GLY A 191 -15.76 -6.88 1.38
CA GLY A 191 -16.14 -5.68 0.60
C GLY A 191 -16.47 -5.99 -0.86
N LEU A 192 -15.85 -7.01 -1.44
CA LEU A 192 -16.08 -7.49 -2.81
C LEU A 192 -17.14 -8.60 -2.89
N SER A 193 -17.78 -8.95 -1.77
CA SER A 193 -18.76 -10.06 -1.69
C SER A 193 -18.22 -11.38 -2.24
N MET A 194 -16.93 -11.66 -2.00
CA MET A 194 -16.28 -12.93 -2.32
C MET A 194 -16.20 -13.80 -1.06
N PRO A 195 -16.55 -15.10 -1.14
CA PRO A 195 -16.29 -16.02 -0.05
C PRO A 195 -14.79 -16.30 0.09
N ILE A 196 -14.39 -16.70 1.30
CA ILE A 196 -13.05 -17.18 1.60
C ILE A 196 -13.13 -18.69 1.71
N LEU A 197 -12.50 -19.40 0.77
CA LEU A 197 -12.29 -20.83 0.79
C LEU A 197 -10.95 -21.15 1.44
N LEU A 198 -10.85 -22.32 2.04
CA LEU A 198 -9.62 -22.81 2.65
C LEU A 198 -9.09 -24.01 1.86
N THR A 199 -7.77 -24.21 1.85
CA THR A 199 -7.14 -25.39 1.21
C THR A 199 -5.95 -25.90 2.01
N LYS A 200 -5.47 -27.11 1.71
CA LYS A 200 -4.19 -27.65 2.20
C LYS A 200 -3.07 -27.26 1.22
N THR A 201 -1.81 -27.55 1.59
CA THR A 201 -0.63 -27.19 0.79
C THR A 201 -0.58 -27.89 -0.56
N ASN A 202 -0.75 -29.21 -0.56
CA ASN A 202 -0.53 -30.06 -1.73
C ASN A 202 -1.82 -30.75 -2.22
N GLU A 203 -2.95 -30.44 -1.60
CA GLU A 203 -4.24 -31.07 -1.89
C GLU A 203 -5.35 -30.04 -1.71
N MET A 204 -6.26 -29.97 -2.69
CA MET A 204 -7.52 -29.26 -2.54
C MET A 204 -8.53 -30.21 -1.91
N ASP A 205 -9.22 -29.76 -0.86
CA ASP A 205 -10.26 -30.55 -0.21
C ASP A 205 -11.39 -30.92 -1.18
N GLU A 206 -11.97 -32.12 -1.05
CA GLU A 206 -13.00 -32.63 -1.96
C GLU A 206 -14.23 -31.70 -2.03
N LYS A 207 -14.66 -31.12 -0.90
CA LYS A 207 -15.82 -30.21 -0.87
C LYS A 207 -15.52 -28.90 -1.57
N VAL A 208 -14.27 -28.45 -1.51
CA VAL A 208 -13.81 -27.26 -2.22
C VAL A 208 -13.74 -27.54 -3.72
N GLN A 209 -13.21 -28.70 -4.12
CA GLN A 209 -13.18 -29.14 -5.52
C GLN A 209 -14.61 -29.19 -6.10
N GLU A 210 -15.55 -29.81 -5.39
CA GLU A 210 -16.95 -29.91 -5.79
C GLU A 210 -17.59 -28.53 -6.02
N LEU A 211 -17.36 -27.58 -5.10
CA LEU A 211 -17.89 -26.22 -5.22
C LEU A 211 -17.37 -25.49 -6.48
N VAL A 212 -16.08 -25.66 -6.82
CA VAL A 212 -15.43 -24.86 -7.88
C VAL A 212 -15.49 -25.49 -9.28
N LYS A 213 -15.78 -26.80 -9.39
CA LYS A 213 -15.73 -27.55 -10.64
C LYS A 213 -16.68 -27.01 -11.71
N ASP A 214 -17.94 -26.79 -11.33
CA ASP A 214 -19.06 -26.50 -12.24
C ASP A 214 -19.58 -25.06 -12.13
N LYS A 215 -18.83 -24.18 -11.47
CA LYS A 215 -19.19 -22.77 -11.29
C LYS A 215 -18.38 -21.88 -12.23
N ASN A 216 -19.05 -20.87 -12.78
CA ASN A 216 -18.37 -19.77 -13.44
C ASN A 216 -17.78 -18.84 -12.38
N ILE A 217 -16.49 -19.00 -12.08
CA ILE A 217 -15.76 -18.18 -11.12
C ILE A 217 -14.83 -17.24 -11.93
N PRO A 218 -15.10 -15.92 -11.95
CA PRO A 218 -14.34 -14.99 -12.79
C PRO A 218 -12.88 -14.85 -12.35
N VAL A 219 -12.59 -15.05 -11.06
CA VAL A 219 -11.23 -15.00 -10.50
C VAL A 219 -11.16 -15.78 -9.19
N SER A 220 -10.06 -16.50 -9.00
CA SER A 220 -9.70 -17.11 -7.71
C SER A 220 -8.40 -16.48 -7.19
N TYR A 221 -8.50 -15.64 -6.16
CA TYR A 221 -7.33 -15.05 -5.53
C TYR A 221 -6.69 -16.05 -4.57
N ILE A 222 -5.54 -16.59 -4.95
CA ILE A 222 -4.76 -17.52 -4.14
C ILE A 222 -3.87 -16.70 -3.22
N VAL A 223 -4.20 -16.65 -1.93
CA VAL A 223 -3.51 -15.82 -0.94
C VAL A 223 -2.55 -16.68 -0.13
N GLY A 224 -1.26 -16.40 -0.30
CA GLY A 224 -0.17 -17.18 0.30
C GLY A 224 0.83 -17.69 -0.74
N GLY A 225 2.08 -17.82 -0.32
CA GLY A 225 3.18 -18.30 -1.17
C GLY A 225 3.05 -19.78 -1.55
N GLU A 226 3.88 -20.24 -2.48
CA GLU A 226 3.87 -21.63 -2.95
C GLU A 226 4.11 -22.65 -1.83
N GLY A 227 4.90 -22.28 -0.80
CA GLY A 227 5.18 -23.15 0.35
C GLY A 227 3.96 -23.45 1.24
N VAL A 228 2.89 -22.66 1.16
CA VAL A 228 1.63 -22.91 1.91
C VAL A 228 0.48 -23.33 0.99
N ILE A 229 0.50 -22.95 -0.29
CA ILE A 229 -0.43 -23.41 -1.32
C ILE A 229 0.35 -23.67 -2.61
N SER A 230 0.61 -24.93 -2.93
CA SER A 230 1.38 -25.35 -4.10
C SER A 230 0.76 -24.88 -5.42
N ASN A 231 1.57 -24.81 -6.48
CA ASN A 231 1.06 -24.51 -7.82
C ASN A 231 0.08 -25.57 -8.35
N SER A 232 0.24 -26.82 -7.92
CA SER A 232 -0.72 -27.90 -8.23
C SER A 232 -2.12 -27.58 -7.72
N VAL A 233 -2.24 -27.18 -6.44
CA VAL A 233 -3.52 -26.77 -5.84
C VAL A 233 -4.07 -25.52 -6.51
N MET A 234 -3.23 -24.52 -6.77
CA MET A 234 -3.61 -23.28 -7.45
C MET A 234 -4.23 -23.56 -8.83
N ASN A 235 -3.66 -24.48 -9.61
CA ASN A 235 -4.12 -24.84 -10.94
C ASN A 235 -5.48 -25.56 -10.96
N GLY A 236 -5.95 -26.06 -9.81
CA GLY A 236 -7.30 -26.62 -9.67
C GLY A 236 -8.41 -25.56 -9.61
N PHE A 237 -8.06 -24.29 -9.32
CA PHE A 237 -9.02 -23.19 -9.28
C PHE A 237 -9.20 -22.52 -10.64
N LYS A 238 -10.38 -21.95 -10.90
CA LYS A 238 -10.66 -21.18 -12.12
C LYS A 238 -9.99 -19.80 -12.05
N ASN A 239 -9.39 -19.36 -13.16
CA ASN A 239 -8.79 -18.02 -13.29
C ASN A 239 -7.90 -17.61 -12.10
N PRO A 240 -6.93 -18.46 -11.68
CA PRO A 240 -6.22 -18.25 -10.44
C PRO A 240 -5.23 -17.10 -10.53
N LYS A 241 -5.16 -16.27 -9.48
CA LYS A 241 -4.18 -15.19 -9.32
C LYS A 241 -3.55 -15.25 -7.94
N ARG A 242 -2.23 -15.46 -7.87
CA ARG A 242 -1.52 -15.53 -6.59
C ARG A 242 -1.18 -14.13 -6.07
N ILE A 243 -1.40 -13.91 -4.78
CA ILE A 243 -0.95 -12.74 -4.03
C ILE A 243 -0.24 -13.25 -2.78
N SER A 244 1.04 -12.90 -2.62
CA SER A 244 1.88 -13.42 -1.54
C SER A 244 3.08 -12.55 -1.27
N GLY A 245 3.54 -12.51 -0.02
CA GLY A 245 4.85 -12.00 0.38
C GLY A 245 5.68 -13.08 1.10
N VAL A 246 6.91 -12.74 1.51
CA VAL A 246 7.81 -13.70 2.19
C VAL A 246 7.34 -14.05 3.61
N ASN A 247 6.49 -13.22 4.20
CA ASN A 247 5.89 -13.41 5.52
C ASN A 247 4.49 -12.79 5.59
N ARG A 248 3.79 -12.99 6.71
CA ARG A 248 2.41 -12.52 6.91
C ARG A 248 2.21 -11.01 6.73
N TYR A 249 3.20 -10.21 7.10
CA TYR A 249 3.13 -8.75 7.01
C TYR A 249 3.31 -8.27 5.58
N GLU A 250 4.23 -8.89 4.84
CA GLU A 250 4.40 -8.61 3.42
C GLU A 250 3.22 -9.12 2.60
N THR A 251 2.68 -10.33 2.87
CA THR A 251 1.44 -10.80 2.23
C THR A 251 0.29 -9.83 2.45
N ASN A 252 0.12 -9.33 3.68
CA ASN A 252 -0.88 -8.30 3.98
C ASN A 252 -0.67 -7.04 3.13
N VAL A 253 0.57 -6.54 3.03
CA VAL A 253 0.88 -5.37 2.20
C VAL A 253 0.65 -5.62 0.70
N GLU A 254 1.03 -6.78 0.17
CA GLU A 254 0.82 -7.11 -1.25
C GLU A 254 -0.67 -7.20 -1.60
N ILE A 255 -1.51 -7.68 -0.68
CA ILE A 255 -2.97 -7.61 -0.80
C ILE A 255 -3.44 -6.15 -0.86
N LEU A 256 -2.98 -5.31 0.07
CA LEU A 256 -3.39 -3.90 0.12
C LEU A 256 -2.96 -3.13 -1.15
N LYS A 257 -1.78 -3.41 -1.69
CA LYS A 257 -1.30 -2.84 -2.95
C LYS A 257 -2.15 -3.29 -4.12
N TYR A 258 -2.38 -4.60 -4.25
CA TYR A 258 -3.16 -5.19 -5.34
C TYR A 258 -4.58 -4.62 -5.40
N PHE A 259 -5.23 -4.44 -4.24
CA PHE A 259 -6.58 -3.90 -4.13
C PHE A 259 -6.64 -2.41 -3.77
N SER A 260 -5.56 -1.65 -3.95
CA SER A 260 -5.47 -0.23 -3.56
C SER A 260 -6.59 0.64 -4.15
N SER A 261 -7.06 0.32 -5.37
CA SER A 261 -8.19 1.02 -6.01
C SER A 261 -9.54 0.76 -5.34
N LYS A 262 -9.68 -0.32 -4.58
CA LYS A 262 -10.91 -0.72 -3.85
C LYS A 262 -10.90 -0.33 -2.38
N LEU A 263 -9.78 0.17 -1.87
CA LEU A 263 -9.61 0.57 -0.48
C LEU A 263 -9.90 2.06 -0.27
N ASN A 264 -10.53 2.36 0.87
CA ASN A 264 -10.70 3.70 1.41
C ASN A 264 -9.84 3.87 2.68
N TYR A 265 -8.81 4.70 2.57
CA TYR A 265 -7.88 4.98 3.65
C TYR A 265 -8.36 6.02 4.66
N ASP A 266 -9.59 6.57 4.55
CA ASP A 266 -10.15 7.49 5.57
C ASP A 266 -10.03 6.92 6.99
N LYS A 267 -10.26 5.61 7.13
CA LYS A 267 -9.98 4.85 8.35
C LYS A 267 -8.99 3.75 8.05
N THR A 268 -8.04 3.52 8.95
CA THR A 268 -7.15 2.36 8.93
C THR A 268 -7.30 1.56 10.21
N TYR A 269 -7.47 0.25 10.09
CA TYR A 269 -7.53 -0.67 11.22
C TYR A 269 -6.20 -1.39 11.38
N VAL A 270 -5.77 -1.59 12.61
CA VAL A 270 -4.47 -2.18 12.96
C VAL A 270 -4.72 -3.34 13.91
N ALA A 271 -4.23 -4.52 13.58
CA ALA A 271 -4.33 -5.69 14.44
C ALA A 271 -2.99 -6.42 14.52
N THR A 272 -2.79 -7.20 15.58
CA THR A 272 -1.63 -8.09 15.63
C THR A 272 -1.75 -9.18 14.56
N GLY A 273 -0.64 -9.47 13.90
CA GLY A 273 -0.49 -10.65 13.07
C GLY A 273 -0.19 -11.91 13.89
N MET A 274 0.06 -11.81 15.20
CA MET A 274 0.50 -12.93 16.06
C MET A 274 -0.64 -13.73 16.69
N ASN A 275 -1.88 -13.29 16.51
CA ASN A 275 -3.10 -13.95 16.98
C ASN A 275 -4.26 -13.58 16.03
N TYR A 276 -5.40 -14.26 16.14
CA TYR A 276 -6.52 -14.12 15.19
C TYR A 276 -7.77 -13.34 15.65
N PRO A 277 -8.21 -13.37 16.93
CA PRO A 277 -9.59 -12.97 17.26
C PRO A 277 -9.90 -11.49 16.97
N ASP A 278 -8.97 -10.60 17.31
CA ASP A 278 -9.17 -9.15 17.20
C ASP A 278 -9.17 -8.69 15.73
N ALA A 279 -8.27 -9.26 14.92
CA ALA A 279 -8.26 -9.06 13.47
C ALA A 279 -9.51 -9.63 12.81
N LEU A 280 -9.99 -10.79 13.25
CA LEU A 280 -11.22 -11.40 12.73
C LEU A 280 -12.43 -10.50 12.99
N ALA A 281 -12.67 -10.11 14.25
CA ALA A 281 -13.78 -9.24 14.59
C ALA A 281 -13.64 -7.87 13.89
N GLY A 282 -12.43 -7.31 13.88
CA GLY A 282 -12.15 -6.01 13.28
C GLY A 282 -12.25 -6.02 11.75
N SER A 283 -12.07 -7.16 11.10
CA SER A 283 -12.22 -7.28 9.65
C SER A 283 -13.66 -7.03 9.19
N ALA A 284 -14.66 -7.38 10.00
CA ALA A 284 -16.07 -7.05 9.72
C ALA A 284 -16.31 -5.54 9.80
N LEU A 285 -15.70 -4.87 10.78
CA LEU A 285 -15.74 -3.42 10.91
C LEU A 285 -15.03 -2.72 9.74
N ALA A 286 -13.82 -3.17 9.39
CA ALA A 286 -13.05 -2.64 8.26
C ALA A 286 -13.81 -2.80 6.93
N ALA A 287 -14.50 -3.93 6.73
CA ALA A 287 -15.32 -4.17 5.55
C ALA A 287 -16.52 -3.23 5.42
N LYS A 288 -17.04 -2.62 6.51
CA LYS A 288 -18.16 -1.65 6.40
C LYS A 288 -17.79 -0.47 5.52
N THR A 289 -16.59 0.05 5.66
CA THR A 289 -16.09 1.27 4.97
C THR A 289 -15.08 0.98 3.88
N ASN A 290 -14.89 -0.30 3.51
CA ASN A 290 -13.82 -0.75 2.60
C ASN A 290 -12.43 -0.28 3.06
N SER A 291 -12.22 -0.23 4.37
CA SER A 291 -10.99 0.25 4.98
C SER A 291 -9.91 -0.84 5.04
N PRO A 292 -8.64 -0.47 4.93
CA PRO A 292 -7.53 -1.39 5.12
C PRO A 292 -7.47 -1.91 6.56
N LEU A 293 -7.08 -3.18 6.70
CA LEU A 293 -6.62 -3.76 7.96
C LEU A 293 -5.15 -4.13 7.79
N ILE A 294 -4.27 -3.44 8.51
CA ILE A 294 -2.82 -3.69 8.51
C ILE A 294 -2.42 -4.58 9.69
N LEU A 295 -1.45 -5.46 9.46
CA LEU A 295 -0.91 -6.36 10.49
C LEU A 295 0.41 -5.85 11.08
N THR A 296 0.57 -6.04 12.38
CA THR A 296 1.79 -5.70 13.15
C THR A 296 2.23 -6.84 14.07
N ASN A 297 3.48 -6.87 14.51
CA ASN A 297 4.00 -7.81 15.48
C ASN A 297 3.89 -7.20 16.88
N ASN A 298 2.66 -7.14 17.38
CA ASN A 298 2.31 -6.50 18.64
C ASN A 298 2.78 -5.04 18.73
N SER A 299 3.91 -4.82 19.40
CA SER A 299 4.53 -3.50 19.60
C SER A 299 5.55 -3.15 18.53
N VAL A 300 5.73 -3.96 17.49
CA VAL A 300 6.62 -3.65 16.36
C VAL A 300 5.80 -3.55 15.08
N ILE A 301 6.12 -2.54 14.27
CA ILE A 301 5.62 -2.42 12.90
C ILE A 301 6.69 -2.93 11.95
N GLU A 302 6.35 -3.99 11.20
CA GLU A 302 7.34 -4.64 10.36
C GLU A 302 7.65 -3.77 9.16
N LYS A 303 8.90 -3.82 8.70
CA LYS A 303 9.40 -2.97 7.61
C LYS A 303 8.46 -2.91 6.40
N PRO A 304 7.89 -4.02 5.88
CA PRO A 304 6.94 -3.94 4.77
C PRO A 304 5.70 -3.09 5.09
N THR A 305 5.11 -3.28 6.28
CA THR A 305 3.94 -2.53 6.75
C THR A 305 4.27 -1.04 6.93
N LEU A 306 5.43 -0.74 7.53
CA LEU A 306 5.91 0.62 7.75
C LEU A 306 6.13 1.36 6.43
N GLU A 307 6.85 0.74 5.49
CA GLU A 307 7.11 1.32 4.17
C GLU A 307 5.82 1.54 3.38
N HIS A 308 4.84 0.63 3.49
CA HIS A 308 3.51 0.86 2.89
C HIS A 308 2.78 2.05 3.54
N ALA A 309 2.76 2.12 4.87
CA ALA A 309 2.03 3.13 5.63
C ALA A 309 2.49 4.56 5.36
N LYS A 310 3.80 4.79 5.15
CA LYS A 310 4.38 6.12 4.87
C LYS A 310 3.76 6.83 3.66
N PHE A 311 3.30 6.08 2.66
CA PHE A 311 2.73 6.62 1.42
C PHE A 311 1.19 6.72 1.44
N GLN A 312 0.57 6.43 2.59
CA GLN A 312 -0.87 6.49 2.80
C GLN A 312 -1.22 7.62 3.78
N MET A 313 -2.48 8.05 3.76
CA MET A 313 -3.02 9.04 4.69
C MET A 313 -4.34 8.54 5.26
N SER A 314 -4.50 8.61 6.58
CA SER A 314 -5.72 8.18 7.26
C SER A 314 -6.19 9.20 8.28
N LYS A 315 -7.46 9.61 8.18
CA LYS A 315 -8.10 10.53 9.13
C LYS A 315 -8.18 9.88 10.52
N GLU A 316 -8.49 8.59 10.55
CA GLU A 316 -8.64 7.82 11.77
C GLU A 316 -7.84 6.51 11.70
N ILE A 317 -7.18 6.15 12.80
CA ILE A 317 -6.45 4.88 12.93
C ILE A 317 -6.96 4.17 14.18
N TYR A 318 -7.38 2.91 14.03
CA TYR A 318 -7.97 2.10 15.08
C TYR A 318 -7.06 0.92 15.43
N ALA A 319 -6.52 0.89 16.64
CA ALA A 319 -5.92 -0.32 17.19
C ALA A 319 -7.02 -1.28 17.66
N LEU A 320 -6.93 -2.53 17.20
CA LEU A 320 -7.81 -3.63 17.58
C LEU A 320 -7.08 -4.48 18.64
N GLY A 321 -7.58 -4.42 19.86
CA GLY A 321 -6.97 -5.03 21.05
C GLY A 321 -6.30 -4.01 21.98
N GLY A 322 -5.95 -4.47 23.19
CA GLY A 322 -5.21 -3.69 24.18
C GLY A 322 -3.76 -3.38 23.76
N SER A 323 -3.03 -2.59 24.55
CA SER A 323 -1.69 -2.09 24.22
C SER A 323 -0.61 -3.16 24.29
N SER A 324 -0.90 -4.28 24.96
CA SER A 324 -0.08 -5.50 24.87
C SER A 324 -0.26 -6.25 23.55
N ILE A 325 -1.38 -6.02 22.84
CA ILE A 325 -1.73 -6.66 21.57
C ILE A 325 -1.36 -5.77 20.40
N VAL A 326 -1.60 -4.47 20.48
CA VAL A 326 -1.12 -3.46 19.50
C VAL A 326 -0.50 -2.32 20.29
N GLY A 327 0.83 -2.23 20.28
CA GLY A 327 1.59 -1.28 21.11
C GLY A 327 1.20 0.18 20.88
N ASP A 328 1.26 1.00 21.93
CA ASP A 328 1.02 2.44 21.81
C ASP A 328 2.07 3.12 20.91
N ASN A 329 3.29 2.59 20.90
CA ASN A 329 4.35 3.01 20.00
C ASN A 329 4.02 2.74 18.52
N VAL A 330 3.32 1.64 18.21
CA VAL A 330 2.81 1.35 16.86
C VAL A 330 1.78 2.40 16.46
N LEU A 331 0.81 2.70 17.33
CA LEU A 331 -0.17 3.76 17.06
C LEU A 331 0.50 5.13 16.86
N GLN A 332 1.48 5.48 17.69
CA GLN A 332 2.19 6.75 17.56
C GLN A 332 3.02 6.85 16.28
N GLN A 333 3.65 5.74 15.87
CA GLN A 333 4.39 5.66 14.62
C GLN A 333 3.44 5.82 13.43
N LEU A 334 2.34 5.06 13.40
CA LEU A 334 1.33 5.14 12.35
C LEU A 334 0.64 6.50 12.30
N LYS A 335 0.37 7.14 13.45
CA LYS A 335 -0.14 8.51 13.51
C LYS A 335 0.79 9.50 12.80
N THR A 336 2.09 9.29 12.93
CA THR A 336 3.12 10.11 12.30
C THR A 336 3.21 9.82 10.80
N ASP A 337 3.40 8.54 10.43
CA ASP A 337 3.64 8.14 9.04
C ASP A 337 2.39 8.25 8.17
N MET A 338 1.24 7.82 8.67
CA MET A 338 -0.06 7.96 8.01
C MET A 338 -0.71 9.31 8.30
N GLY A 339 0.06 10.24 8.87
CA GLY A 339 -0.32 11.61 9.17
C GLY A 339 -1.24 12.19 8.11
N TYR A 340 -2.47 12.47 8.51
CA TYR A 340 -3.49 13.15 7.72
C TYR A 340 -3.28 14.66 7.83
N GLY A 341 -3.63 15.31 6.74
CA GLY A 341 -3.86 16.73 6.64
C GLY A 341 -4.67 16.95 5.37
N ASN A 342 -5.49 17.98 5.36
CA ASN A 342 -6.13 18.39 4.12
C ASN A 342 -5.04 18.79 3.12
N ILE A 343 -5.13 18.28 1.90
CA ILE A 343 -4.24 18.67 0.82
C ILE A 343 -4.63 20.09 0.40
N SER A 344 -3.70 21.03 0.56
CA SER A 344 -3.84 22.39 0.03
C SER A 344 -3.75 22.37 -1.49
N HIS A 345 -2.69 21.77 -2.02
CA HIS A 345 -2.48 21.59 -3.45
C HIS A 345 -1.48 20.46 -3.71
N ILE A 346 -1.50 19.98 -4.94
CA ILE A 346 -0.48 19.09 -5.48
C ILE A 346 0.08 19.80 -6.70
N ASP A 347 1.36 20.14 -6.66
CA ASP A 347 1.99 20.86 -7.76
C ASP A 347 1.91 20.01 -9.03
N THR A 348 1.55 20.66 -10.14
CA THR A 348 1.63 20.02 -11.45
C THR A 348 3.10 19.70 -11.73
N GLN A 349 3.40 18.42 -11.91
CA GLN A 349 4.76 17.99 -12.21
C GLN A 349 4.97 17.90 -13.72
N THR A 350 6.19 18.17 -14.17
CA THR A 350 6.59 17.93 -15.56
C THR A 350 7.77 16.97 -15.58
N VAL A 351 7.65 15.88 -16.34
CA VAL A 351 8.68 14.85 -16.53
C VAL A 351 8.99 14.70 -18.02
N GLU A 352 10.23 14.33 -18.36
CA GLU A 352 10.63 14.10 -19.75
C GLU A 352 10.62 12.61 -20.10
N ALA A 353 10.11 12.28 -21.28
CA ALA A 353 10.13 10.93 -21.86
C ALA A 353 10.73 10.98 -23.26
N LYS A 354 11.49 9.96 -23.67
CA LYS A 354 12.02 9.90 -25.04
C LYS A 354 10.90 9.50 -26.01
N HIS A 355 10.88 10.11 -27.19
CA HIS A 355 9.96 9.74 -28.26
C HIS A 355 10.07 8.24 -28.59
N LYS A 356 8.92 7.57 -28.71
CA LYS A 356 8.76 6.12 -28.98
C LYS A 356 9.32 5.18 -27.90
N SER A 357 9.58 5.66 -26.67
CA SER A 357 10.01 4.81 -25.55
C SER A 357 8.86 4.49 -24.58
N ALA A 358 8.86 3.31 -23.98
CA ALA A 358 7.95 3.00 -22.88
C ALA A 358 8.19 3.95 -21.70
N PHE A 359 7.11 4.48 -21.10
CA PHE A 359 7.19 5.36 -19.95
C PHE A 359 6.05 5.05 -18.97
N GLU A 360 6.40 4.59 -17.78
CA GLU A 360 5.45 4.38 -16.66
C GLU A 360 5.26 5.68 -15.88
N LEU A 361 4.02 5.99 -15.51
CA LEU A 361 3.76 7.14 -14.67
C LEU A 361 4.27 6.88 -13.22
N PRO A 362 4.75 7.91 -12.51
CA PRO A 362 5.27 7.76 -11.16
C PRO A 362 4.19 7.28 -10.20
N LYS A 363 4.49 6.33 -9.31
CA LYS A 363 3.48 5.75 -8.40
C LYS A 363 3.08 6.69 -7.25
N THR A 364 3.87 7.73 -7.03
CA THR A 364 3.71 8.72 -5.96
C THR A 364 3.84 10.13 -6.49
N VAL A 365 3.25 11.08 -5.78
CA VAL A 365 3.44 12.53 -5.98
C VAL A 365 3.68 13.19 -4.62
N VAL A 366 4.24 14.39 -4.62
CA VAL A 366 4.40 15.19 -3.40
C VAL A 366 3.21 16.12 -3.27
N ALA A 367 2.42 15.96 -2.20
CA ALA A 367 1.33 16.84 -1.83
C ALA A 367 1.78 17.85 -0.77
N THR A 368 1.31 19.09 -0.89
CA THR A 368 1.46 20.11 0.15
C THR A 368 0.17 20.16 0.98
N LEU A 369 0.28 19.92 2.28
CA LEU A 369 -0.83 19.96 3.22
C LEU A 369 -1.16 21.42 3.61
N GLU A 370 -2.37 21.68 4.13
CA GLU A 370 -2.79 23.00 4.61
C GLU A 370 -1.89 23.58 5.72
N ASP A 371 -1.20 22.73 6.48
CA ASP A 371 -0.22 23.14 7.49
C ASP A 371 1.20 23.35 6.93
N GLY A 372 1.37 23.31 5.60
CA GLY A 372 2.63 23.53 4.91
C GLY A 372 3.55 22.31 4.85
N ARG A 373 3.23 21.20 5.52
CA ARG A 373 4.02 19.96 5.40
C ARG A 373 3.92 19.42 3.99
N LYS A 374 5.06 18.95 3.46
CA LYS A 374 5.09 18.17 2.21
C LYS A 374 5.08 16.69 2.53
N LYS A 375 4.25 15.93 1.81
CA LYS A 375 4.14 14.48 1.99
C LYS A 375 4.13 13.77 0.65
N GLU A 376 4.93 12.74 0.52
CA GLU A 376 4.88 11.84 -0.61
C GLU A 376 3.70 10.87 -0.44
N VAL A 377 2.84 10.80 -1.45
CA VAL A 377 1.54 10.13 -1.36
C VAL A 377 1.28 9.33 -2.63
N THR A 378 0.64 8.17 -2.47
CA THR A 378 0.28 7.33 -3.60
C THR A 378 -0.75 8.02 -4.48
N VAL A 379 -0.55 8.01 -5.80
CA VAL A 379 -1.47 8.56 -6.80
C VAL A 379 -2.13 7.44 -7.60
N LYS A 380 -3.45 7.56 -7.82
CA LYS A 380 -4.22 6.68 -8.70
C LYS A 380 -4.39 7.36 -10.05
N TRP A 381 -3.52 7.05 -11.01
CA TRP A 381 -3.64 7.56 -12.37
C TRP A 381 -4.80 6.92 -13.13
N THR A 382 -5.40 7.68 -14.03
CA THR A 382 -6.35 7.17 -15.03
C THR A 382 -5.68 6.16 -15.97
N ASN A 383 -4.41 6.40 -16.32
CA ASN A 383 -3.58 5.55 -17.16
C ASN A 383 -2.28 5.18 -16.43
N SER A 384 -1.79 3.95 -16.58
CA SER A 384 -0.52 3.53 -15.95
C SER A 384 0.73 3.94 -16.74
N THR A 385 0.59 4.22 -18.03
CA THR A 385 1.68 4.57 -18.95
C THR A 385 1.37 5.83 -19.74
N ALA A 386 2.43 6.51 -20.19
CA ALA A 386 2.32 7.65 -21.09
C ALA A 386 2.44 7.20 -22.56
N ASP A 387 1.60 7.79 -23.42
CA ASP A 387 1.71 7.69 -24.86
C ASP A 387 2.82 8.61 -25.40
N THR A 388 3.95 8.00 -25.73
CA THR A 388 5.15 8.66 -26.25
C THR A 388 5.27 8.60 -27.77
N SER A 389 4.18 8.32 -28.51
CA SER A 389 4.20 8.20 -29.98
C SER A 389 4.32 9.53 -30.74
N VAL A 390 4.14 10.66 -30.05
CA VAL A 390 4.19 12.01 -30.63
C VAL A 390 5.00 12.92 -29.71
N VAL A 391 5.94 13.67 -30.28
CA VAL A 391 6.73 14.71 -29.59
C VAL A 391 5.82 15.85 -29.14
N GLY A 392 6.01 16.33 -27.92
CA GLY A 392 5.17 17.39 -27.33
C GLY A 392 4.87 17.15 -25.85
N VAL A 393 3.96 17.93 -25.28
CA VAL A 393 3.53 17.76 -23.89
C VAL A 393 2.14 17.13 -23.86
N LYS A 394 2.00 16.04 -23.10
CA LYS A 394 0.70 15.42 -22.81
C LYS A 394 0.44 15.44 -21.31
N SER A 395 -0.79 15.75 -20.91
CA SER A 395 -1.20 15.79 -19.52
C SER A 395 -1.94 14.51 -19.14
N TYR A 396 -1.66 14.00 -17.95
CA TYR A 396 -2.29 12.81 -17.38
C TYR A 396 -2.91 13.19 -16.04
N GLU A 397 -4.18 12.83 -15.86
CA GLU A 397 -4.90 13.08 -14.62
C GLU A 397 -4.83 11.85 -13.70
N GLY A 398 -4.64 12.11 -12.42
CA GLY A 398 -4.68 11.13 -11.36
C GLY A 398 -5.40 11.68 -10.15
N LEU A 399 -5.63 10.80 -9.18
CA LEU A 399 -6.38 11.12 -7.97
C LEU A 399 -5.58 10.74 -6.74
N VAL A 400 -5.46 11.68 -5.81
CA VAL A 400 -4.83 11.50 -4.51
C VAL A 400 -5.89 11.82 -3.46
N MET A 401 -6.32 10.81 -2.72
CA MET A 401 -7.49 10.88 -1.84
C MET A 401 -8.77 11.34 -2.56
N ASP A 402 -9.09 12.63 -2.49
CA ASP A 402 -10.24 13.31 -3.10
C ASP A 402 -9.81 14.49 -4.01
N LYS A 403 -8.51 14.66 -4.25
CA LYS A 403 -7.94 15.73 -5.08
C LYS A 403 -7.42 15.19 -6.41
N THR A 404 -7.76 15.88 -7.49
CA THR A 404 -7.16 15.65 -8.81
C THR A 404 -5.74 16.20 -8.85
N VAL A 405 -4.82 15.43 -9.43
CA VAL A 405 -3.45 15.85 -9.76
C VAL A 405 -3.23 15.70 -11.26
N VAL A 406 -2.45 16.62 -11.83
CA VAL A 406 -2.05 16.58 -13.24
C VAL A 406 -0.54 16.37 -13.33
N LEU A 407 -0.13 15.45 -14.19
CA LEU A 407 1.27 15.23 -14.58
C LEU A 407 1.43 15.53 -16.07
N ASN A 408 2.36 16.43 -16.38
CA ASN A 408 2.75 16.73 -17.76
C ASN A 408 3.94 15.84 -18.15
N VAL A 409 3.78 15.04 -19.19
CA VAL A 409 4.86 14.27 -19.80
C VAL A 409 5.30 14.98 -21.07
N LYS A 410 6.51 15.54 -21.05
CA LYS A 410 7.16 16.16 -22.19
C LYS A 410 7.93 15.11 -22.97
N VAL A 411 7.36 14.68 -24.08
CA VAL A 411 7.99 13.76 -25.03
C VAL A 411 9.00 14.53 -25.86
N VAL A 412 10.29 14.23 -25.66
CA VAL A 412 11.41 14.89 -26.33
C VAL A 412 11.91 14.06 -27.52
N PRO A 413 12.33 14.70 -28.63
CA PRO A 413 12.96 14.01 -29.75
C PRO A 413 14.18 13.21 -29.29
N CYS A 414 14.37 12.04 -29.89
CA CYS A 414 15.51 11.15 -29.66
C CYS A 414 16.30 11.00 -30.96
N LEU A 415 17.60 10.72 -30.86
CA LEU A 415 18.43 10.55 -32.04
C LEU A 415 17.99 9.29 -32.81
N GLU A 416 17.61 9.44 -34.09
CA GLU A 416 17.18 8.33 -34.94
C GLU A 416 18.30 7.89 -35.89
N LYS A 417 18.98 8.84 -36.51
CA LYS A 417 19.99 8.56 -37.52
C LYS A 417 21.14 9.56 -37.41
N VAL A 418 22.34 9.09 -37.70
CA VAL A 418 23.50 9.95 -37.97
C VAL A 418 23.98 9.55 -39.35
N ASN A 419 24.19 10.52 -40.24
CA ASN A 419 24.67 10.23 -41.57
C ASN A 419 26.19 10.05 -41.53
N ASP A 420 26.70 9.09 -42.30
CA ASP A 420 28.13 8.93 -42.51
C ASP A 420 28.70 10.16 -43.23
N LEU A 421 29.94 10.49 -42.91
CA LEU A 421 30.65 11.65 -43.42
C LEU A 421 31.66 11.23 -44.50
N THR A 422 31.88 12.11 -45.46
CA THR A 422 32.94 11.96 -46.46
C THR A 422 33.74 13.24 -46.60
N ALA A 423 35.07 13.14 -46.71
CA ALA A 423 35.94 14.26 -47.00
C ALA A 423 36.92 13.91 -48.13
N VAL A 424 37.35 14.91 -48.90
CA VAL A 424 38.38 14.76 -49.94
C VAL A 424 39.52 15.72 -49.64
N ILE A 425 40.75 15.20 -49.57
CA ILE A 425 41.95 16.00 -49.35
C ILE A 425 42.98 15.73 -50.44
N GLY A 426 43.87 16.71 -50.67
CA GLY A 426 45.01 16.53 -51.55
C GLY A 426 46.11 15.69 -50.93
N ARG A 427 46.93 15.09 -51.78
CA ARG A 427 48.13 14.41 -51.34
C ARG A 427 49.05 15.35 -50.57
N GLY A 428 49.42 14.96 -49.35
CA GLY A 428 50.26 15.74 -48.44
C GLY A 428 49.50 16.77 -47.59
N ASP A 429 48.19 16.95 -47.79
CA ASP A 429 47.40 17.88 -46.98
C ASP A 429 47.18 17.37 -45.56
N LYS A 430 47.01 18.29 -44.61
CA LYS A 430 46.59 17.95 -43.24
C LYS A 430 45.07 17.89 -43.17
N TYR A 431 44.53 16.98 -42.37
CA TYR A 431 43.09 16.86 -42.13
C TYR A 431 42.78 16.90 -40.63
N THR A 432 41.80 17.71 -40.27
CA THR A 432 41.28 17.82 -38.91
C THR A 432 39.94 17.12 -38.84
N PHE A 433 39.81 16.16 -37.93
CA PHE A 433 38.57 15.41 -37.75
C PHE A 433 37.48 16.32 -37.16
N PRO A 434 36.23 16.18 -37.61
CA PRO A 434 35.13 16.94 -37.03
C PRO A 434 34.92 16.49 -35.58
N THR A 435 34.75 17.45 -34.68
CA THR A 435 34.47 17.19 -33.24
C THR A 435 32.99 16.98 -32.97
N THR A 436 32.13 17.29 -33.95
CA THR A 436 30.69 17.06 -33.91
C THR A 436 30.18 16.47 -35.21
N VAL A 437 29.05 15.78 -35.14
CA VAL A 437 28.31 15.23 -36.29
C VAL A 437 26.85 15.62 -36.21
N GLN A 438 26.23 15.87 -37.36
CA GLN A 438 24.81 16.19 -37.44
C GLN A 438 23.97 14.90 -37.38
N GLY A 439 23.13 14.81 -36.34
CA GLY A 439 22.14 13.75 -36.17
C GLY A 439 20.75 14.21 -36.61
N ILE A 440 20.00 13.30 -37.23
CA ILE A 440 18.56 13.45 -37.52
C ILE A 440 17.79 12.90 -36.32
N MET A 441 17.01 13.77 -35.71
CA MET A 441 16.15 13.48 -34.58
C MET A 441 14.83 12.84 -35.04
N SER A 442 14.12 12.19 -34.12
CA SER A 442 12.88 11.48 -34.41
C SER A 442 11.67 12.34 -34.76
N ASP A 443 11.80 13.67 -34.66
CA ASP A 443 10.84 14.66 -35.18
C ASP A 443 11.23 15.23 -36.56
N GLY A 444 12.31 14.70 -37.16
CA GLY A 444 12.85 15.16 -38.44
C GLY A 444 13.79 16.36 -38.34
N THR A 445 13.96 16.96 -37.15
CA THR A 445 14.93 18.05 -36.96
C THR A 445 16.36 17.53 -36.94
N THR A 446 17.33 18.43 -37.13
CA THR A 446 18.76 18.10 -37.04
C THR A 446 19.40 18.72 -35.80
N LYS A 447 20.29 17.99 -35.13
CA LYS A 447 21.06 18.48 -33.98
C LYS A 447 22.51 17.99 -34.07
N ASP A 448 23.46 18.84 -33.67
CA ASP A 448 24.86 18.45 -33.59
C ASP A 448 25.15 17.70 -32.30
N PHE A 449 25.91 16.61 -32.42
CA PHE A 449 26.36 15.80 -31.31
C PHE A 449 27.87 15.68 -31.33
N LYS A 450 28.49 15.65 -30.15
CA LYS A 450 29.92 15.35 -30.04
C LYS A 450 30.18 13.91 -30.50
N VAL A 451 31.31 13.73 -31.19
CA VAL A 451 31.74 12.43 -31.66
C VAL A 451 33.14 12.13 -31.13
N ASN A 452 33.33 10.91 -30.64
CA ASN A 452 34.61 10.37 -30.25
C ASN A 452 35.06 9.36 -31.31
N TRP A 453 36.12 9.68 -32.05
CA TRP A 453 36.67 8.83 -33.09
C TRP A 453 37.59 7.75 -32.49
N ASP A 454 37.53 6.54 -33.06
CA ASP A 454 38.40 5.42 -32.72
C ASP A 454 39.89 5.72 -32.98
N ASN A 455 40.18 6.45 -34.06
CA ASN A 455 41.48 6.96 -34.44
C ASN A 455 41.33 8.26 -35.24
N THR A 456 42.34 9.12 -35.21
CA THR A 456 42.38 10.40 -35.93
C THR A 456 43.60 10.56 -36.84
N TYR A 457 44.42 9.51 -36.99
CA TYR A 457 45.62 9.54 -37.83
C TYR A 457 45.33 9.19 -39.30
N ILE A 458 45.81 10.03 -40.23
CA ILE A 458 45.77 9.80 -41.68
C ILE A 458 47.17 10.01 -42.27
N ASN A 459 47.65 9.06 -43.08
CA ASN A 459 48.85 9.23 -43.91
C ASN A 459 48.45 9.78 -45.30
N SER A 460 48.34 11.11 -45.42
CA SER A 460 47.91 11.78 -46.66
C SER A 460 48.93 11.74 -47.80
N ASN A 461 50.11 11.13 -47.62
CA ASN A 461 51.07 10.94 -48.72
C ASN A 461 50.71 9.77 -49.65
N THR A 462 49.77 8.92 -49.22
CA THR A 462 49.31 7.75 -49.98
C THR A 462 47.88 8.00 -50.46
N LEU A 463 47.63 7.76 -51.75
CA LEU A 463 46.30 7.89 -52.34
C LEU A 463 45.40 6.75 -51.87
N GLY A 464 44.10 7.02 -51.68
CA GLY A 464 43.13 6.00 -51.29
C GLY A 464 42.03 6.50 -50.35
N ASN A 465 41.19 5.57 -49.91
CA ASN A 465 40.09 5.83 -48.97
C ASN A 465 40.47 5.32 -47.58
N TYR A 466 40.36 6.20 -46.57
CA TYR A 466 40.61 5.90 -45.17
C TYR A 466 39.28 5.96 -44.42
N ASN A 467 38.92 4.88 -43.72
CA ASN A 467 37.65 4.76 -43.00
C ASN A 467 37.87 4.79 -41.48
N PHE A 468 37.03 5.55 -40.79
CA PHE A 468 37.06 5.75 -39.34
C PHE A 468 35.68 5.52 -38.74
N THR A 469 35.63 5.06 -37.49
CA THR A 469 34.38 4.87 -36.76
C THR A 469 34.34 5.79 -35.55
N GLY A 470 33.28 6.61 -35.47
CA GLY A 470 33.01 7.47 -34.34
C GLY A 470 31.84 6.94 -33.51
N ILE A 471 31.89 7.16 -32.19
CA ILE A 471 30.77 6.96 -31.27
C ILE A 471 30.22 8.33 -30.90
N VAL A 472 28.90 8.49 -31.04
CA VAL A 472 28.22 9.73 -30.64
C VAL A 472 28.10 9.78 -29.12
N GLU A 473 28.57 10.86 -28.50
CA GLU A 473 28.60 10.98 -27.04
C GLU A 473 27.18 11.04 -26.45
N GLY A 474 26.93 10.23 -25.42
CA GLY A 474 25.62 10.15 -24.76
C GLY A 474 24.55 9.36 -25.53
N GLU A 475 24.86 8.86 -26.71
CA GLU A 475 23.95 8.09 -27.56
C GLU A 475 24.61 6.77 -27.97
N ASN A 476 23.87 5.65 -27.95
CA ASN A 476 24.41 4.35 -28.37
C ASN A 476 24.38 4.19 -29.90
N LYS A 477 24.95 5.16 -30.64
CA LYS A 477 25.00 5.17 -32.11
C LYS A 477 26.40 5.46 -32.63
N GLN A 478 26.74 4.80 -33.74
CA GLN A 478 27.99 4.96 -34.46
C GLN A 478 27.81 5.80 -35.73
N VAL A 479 28.89 6.45 -36.16
CA VAL A 479 28.99 7.20 -37.41
C VAL A 479 30.30 6.82 -38.11
N LYS A 480 30.30 6.72 -39.43
CA LYS A 480 31.54 6.48 -40.20
C LYS A 480 32.02 7.76 -40.86
N LEU A 481 33.34 7.90 -40.98
CA LEU A 481 33.98 8.94 -41.78
C LEU A 481 34.91 8.30 -42.81
N THR A 482 34.69 8.60 -44.09
CA THR A 482 35.57 8.20 -45.18
C THR A 482 36.35 9.42 -45.71
N VAL A 483 37.67 9.44 -45.53
CA VAL A 483 38.54 10.47 -46.09
C VAL A 483 39.24 9.93 -47.34
N THR A 484 39.01 10.57 -48.50
CA THR A 484 39.61 10.20 -49.79
C THR A 484 40.80 11.12 -50.09
N VAL A 485 41.99 10.55 -50.25
CA VAL A 485 43.19 11.29 -50.66
C VAL A 485 43.35 11.17 -52.17
N LYS A 486 43.36 12.32 -52.88
CA LYS A 486 43.50 12.40 -54.34
C LYS A 486 44.69 13.27 -54.74
N GLU A 487 45.16 13.09 -55.97
CA GLU A 487 46.09 14.04 -56.58
C GLU A 487 45.38 15.38 -56.86
N VAL A 488 46.07 16.49 -56.57
CA VAL A 488 45.57 17.84 -56.83
C VAL A 488 46.43 18.45 -57.93
N PHE A 489 45.84 18.68 -59.10
CA PHE A 489 46.51 19.42 -60.17
C PHE A 489 46.47 20.91 -59.83
N LYS A 490 47.60 21.46 -59.36
CA LYS A 490 47.77 22.93 -59.30
C LYS A 490 48.02 23.44 -60.72
N VAL A 491 47.08 24.20 -61.27
CA VAL A 491 47.35 25.01 -62.48
C VAL A 491 48.29 26.13 -62.05
N ILE A 492 49.55 26.04 -62.47
CA ILE A 492 50.53 27.12 -62.28
C ILE A 492 50.33 28.05 -63.49
N ASP A 493 49.73 29.23 -63.27
CA ASP A 493 49.72 30.30 -64.28
C ASP A 493 51.12 30.91 -64.31
N ILE A 494 51.90 30.57 -65.34
CA ILE A 494 53.24 31.08 -65.56
C ILE A 494 53.09 32.27 -66.52
N ARG A 495 52.99 33.48 -65.99
CA ARG A 495 53.15 34.72 -66.76
C ARG A 495 54.55 35.28 -66.62
#